data_AF-A0A919LKK3-F1
#
_entry.id   AF-A0A919LKK3-F1
#
_cell.length_a   1.000
_cell.length_b   1.000
_cell.length_c   1.000
_cell.angle_alpha   90.00
_cell.angle_beta   90.00
_cell.angle_gamma   90.00
#
_symmetry.space_group_name_H-M   'P 1'
#
loop_
_entity.id
_entity.type
_entity.pdbx_description
1 polymer ?
#
loop_
_entity_poly.entity_id
_entity_poly.type
_entity_poly.pdbx_seq_one_letter_code
_entity_poly.pdbx_strand_id
1 'polypeptide(L)' 'MKKVAIVGLGWLGMPLALSLTARGWQVTGSKTTQDGVEAARMCGIDSYPLRPSRSWSVIPRTSTR' A
#
# COMPACT_ATOMS: atom_id res chain seq x y z
N MET A 1 -18.37 -11.46 -3.70
CA MET A 1 -16.93 -11.18 -3.87
C MET A 1 -16.45 -10.35 -2.69
N LYS A 2 -15.30 -10.67 -2.09
CA LYS A 2 -14.76 -9.91 -0.94
C LYS A 2 -13.72 -8.90 -1.42
N LYS A 3 -13.82 -7.66 -0.93
CA LYS A 3 -12.92 -6.56 -1.26
C LYS A 3 -12.33 -5.94 0.00
N VAL A 4 -11.10 -5.48 -0.08
CA VAL A 4 -10.40 -4.84 1.04
C VAL A 4 -9.45 -3.77 0.50
N ALA A 5 -9.37 -2.66 1.22
CA ALA A 5 -8.43 -1.57 0.94
C ALA A 5 -7.40 -1.49 2.08
N ILE A 6 -6.11 -1.47 1.74
CA ILE A 6 -5.01 -1.34 2.70
C ILE A 6 -4.40 0.05 2.59
N VAL A 7 -4.61 0.88 3.61
CA VAL A 7 -4.02 2.22 3.67
C VAL A 7 -2.57 2.11 4.16
N GLY A 8 -1.61 2.28 3.26
CA GLY A 8 -0.18 2.13 3.53
C GLY A 8 0.37 0.73 3.24
N LEU A 9 0.89 0.52 2.02
CA LEU A 9 1.61 -0.70 1.61
C LEU A 9 3.10 -0.63 1.97
N GLY A 10 3.38 -0.54 3.28
CA GLY A 10 4.72 -0.61 3.87
C GLY A 10 5.18 -2.06 4.12
N TRP A 11 6.05 -2.24 5.12
CA TRP A 11 6.67 -3.54 5.47
C TRP A 11 5.65 -4.66 5.75
N LEU A 12 4.53 -4.35 6.41
CA LEU A 12 3.45 -5.32 6.67
C LEU A 12 2.37 -5.29 5.59
N GLY A 13 2.05 -4.09 5.09
CA GLY A 13 0.95 -3.90 4.15
C GLY A 13 1.15 -4.69 2.86
N MET A 14 2.38 -4.80 2.37
CA MET A 14 2.68 -5.52 1.13
C MET A 14 2.56 -7.05 1.27
N PRO A 15 3.19 -7.73 2.25
CA PRO A 15 2.96 -9.16 2.49
C PRO A 15 1.48 -9.50 2.76
N LEU A 16 0.76 -8.64 3.50
CA LEU A 16 -0.66 -8.83 3.77
C LEU A 16 -1.51 -8.74 2.49
N ALA A 17 -1.23 -7.76 1.63
CA ALA A 17 -1.92 -7.60 0.35
C ALA A 17 -1.76 -8.86 -0.52
N LEU A 18 -0.54 -9.39 -0.64
CA LEU A 18 -0.25 -10.60 -1.40
C LEU A 18 -1.00 -11.82 -0.82
N SER A 19 -1.01 -11.99 0.50
CA SER A 19 -1.71 -13.10 1.14
C SER A 19 -3.23 -13.06 0.91
N LEU A 20 -3.83 -11.87 0.96
CA LEU A 20 -5.27 -11.70 0.72
C LEU A 20 -5.62 -11.92 -0.76
N THR A 21 -4.80 -11.42 -1.68
CA THR A 21 -4.94 -11.68 -3.12
C THR A 21 -4.86 -13.18 -3.42
N ALA A 22 -3.90 -13.90 -2.83
CA ALA A 22 -3.76 -15.35 -2.97
C ALA A 22 -4.99 -16.12 -2.45
N ARG A 23 -5.74 -15.54 -1.51
CA ARG A 23 -7.00 -16.10 -0.98
C ARG A 23 -8.23 -15.70 -1.81
N GLY A 24 -8.04 -15.07 -2.97
CA GLY A 24 -9.12 -14.64 -3.88
C GLY A 24 -9.82 -13.35 -3.47
N TRP A 25 -9.23 -12.53 -2.61
CA TRP A 25 -9.76 -11.20 -2.28
C TRP A 25 -9.32 -10.18 -3.34
N GLN A 26 -10.21 -9.24 -3.66
CA GLN A 26 -9.82 -8.05 -4.40
C GLN A 26 -9.19 -7.07 -3.42
N VAL A 27 -7.88 -6.89 -3.52
CA VAL A 27 -7.10 -5.99 -2.66
C VAL A 27 -6.73 -4.75 -3.45
N THR A 28 -7.05 -3.58 -2.89
CA THR A 28 -6.45 -2.30 -3.29
C THR A 28 -5.58 -1.77 -2.16
N GLY A 29 -4.60 -0.93 -2.47
CA GLY A 29 -3.81 -0.30 -1.42
C GLY A 29 -3.38 1.13 -1.73
N SER A 30 -2.69 1.76 -0.80
CA SER A 30 -2.15 3.10 -1.01
C SER A 30 -0.70 3.24 -0.56
N LYS A 31 0.02 4.14 -1.22
CA LYS A 31 1.36 4.57 -0.81
C LYS A 31 1.48 6.08 -0.94
N THR A 32 2.48 6.63 -0.28
CA THR A 32 2.65 8.10 -0.21
C THR A 32 3.63 8.63 -1.26
N THR A 33 4.33 7.74 -1.96
CA THR A 33 5.23 8.03 -3.07
C THR A 33 4.71 7.36 -4.34
N GLN A 34 4.86 8.04 -5.48
CA GLN A 34 4.42 7.53 -6.77
C GLN A 34 5.20 6.25 -7.16
N ASP A 35 6.52 6.25 -6.98
CA ASP A 35 7.38 5.08 -7.20
C ASP A 35 6.91 3.87 -6.38
N GLY A 36 6.47 4.11 -5.15
CA GLY A 36 5.92 3.07 -4.31
C GLY A 36 4.66 2.47 -4.91
N VAL A 37 3.73 3.31 -5.37
CA VAL A 37 2.47 2.89 -6.00
C VAL A 37 2.75 2.04 -7.24
N GLU A 38 3.70 2.45 -8.06
CA GLU A 38 4.11 1.71 -9.26
C GLU A 38 4.73 0.35 -8.90
N ALA A 39 5.62 0.31 -7.90
CA ALA A 39 6.17 -0.95 -7.41
C ALA A 39 5.09 -1.91 -6.89
N ALA A 40 4.07 -1.40 -6.18
CA ALA A 40 2.95 -2.23 -5.73
C ALA A 40 2.12 -2.80 -6.89
N ARG A 41 1.88 -1.97 -7.93
CA ARG A 41 1.17 -2.40 -9.15
C ARG A 41 1.96 -3.46 -9.93
N MET A 42 3.28 -3.33 -10.01
CA MET A 42 4.15 -4.35 -10.61
C MET A 42 4.06 -5.71 -9.90
N CYS A 43 3.76 -5.71 -8.60
CA CYS A 43 3.50 -6.93 -7.83
C CYS A 43 2.05 -7.43 -7.92
N GLY A 44 1.22 -6.86 -8.81
CA GLY A 44 -0.16 -7.28 -9.01
C GLY A 44 -1.17 -6.73 -7.99
N ILE A 45 -0.78 -5.73 -7.19
CA ILE A 45 -1.68 -5.06 -6.24
C ILE A 45 -2.08 -3.70 -6.79
N ASP A 46 -3.38 -3.49 -7.04
CA ASP A 46 -3.87 -2.19 -7.45
C ASP A 46 -3.62 -1.16 -6.33
N SER A 47 -2.98 -0.05 -6.66
CA SER A 47 -2.51 0.92 -5.67
C SER A 47 -2.68 2.35 -6.12
N TYR A 48 -2.91 3.27 -5.17
CA TYR A 48 -3.14 4.69 -5.42
C TYR A 48 -2.30 5.59 -4.50
N PRO A 49 -1.88 6.77 -4.98
CA PRO A 49 -1.17 7.72 -4.13
C PRO A 49 -2.13 8.27 -3.06
N LEU A 50 -1.69 8.26 -1.81
CA LEU A 50 -2.39 8.88 -0.70
C LEU A 50 -1.50 9.94 -0.06
N ARG A 51 -1.97 11.19 -0.05
CA ARG A 51 -1.30 12.28 0.64
C ARG A 51 -1.82 12.36 2.08
N PRO A 52 -1.01 12.05 3.10
CA PRO A 52 -1.43 12.24 4.49
C PRO A 52 -1.60 13.74 4.79
N SER A 53 -2.39 14.05 5.81
CA SER A 53 -2.58 15.44 6.24
C SER A 53 -1.25 16.06 6.69
N ARG A 54 -1.10 17.39 6.52
CA ARG A 54 0.15 18.12 6.81
C ARG A 54 0.68 17.88 8.23
N SER A 55 -0.22 17.70 9.20
CA SER A 55 0.15 17.41 10.61
C SER A 55 0.95 16.11 10.76
N TRP A 56 0.76 15.13 9.86
CA TRP A 56 1.45 13.85 9.90
C TRP A 56 2.74 13.83 9.06
N SER A 57 3.04 14.93 8.35
CA SER A 57 4.24 15.02 7.50
C SER A 57 5.52 15.28 8.30
N VAL A 58 5.42 15.65 9.57
CA VAL A 58 6.57 15.95 10.45
C VAL A 58 7.10 14.70 11.17
N ILE A 59 6.40 13.56 11.09
CA ILE A 59 6.88 12.31 11.69
C ILE A 59 7.87 11.68 10.71
N PRO A 60 9.14 11.43 11.12
CA PRO A 60 10.13 10.79 10.26
C PRO A 60 9.62 9.43 9.78
N ARG A 61 9.53 9.27 8.46
CA ARG A 61 9.22 7.96 7.88
C ARG A 61 10.49 7.12 7.94
N THR A 62 10.45 6.01 8.66
CA THR A 62 11.48 4.98 8.55
C THR A 62 11.38 4.36 7.16
N SER A 63 12.16 4.90 6.22
CA SER A 63 12.39 4.26 4.94
C SER A 63 13.23 3.01 5.22
N THR A 64 12.62 1.84 5.14
CA THR A 64 13.38 0.59 4.94
C THR A 64 13.96 0.70 3.54
N ARG A 65 15.21 1.17 3.48
CA ARG A 65 16.04 1.15 2.28
C ARG A 65 16.45 -0.29 2.00
#